data_AF-A0A1V9V6J6-F1
#
_entry.id   AF-A0A1V9V6J6-F1
#
_cell.length_a   1.000
_cell.length_b   1.000
_cell.length_c   1.000
_cell.angle_alpha   90.00
_cell.angle_beta   90.00
_cell.angle_gamma   90.00
#
_symmetry.space_group_name_H-M   'P 1'
#
loop_
_entity.id
_entity.type
_entity.pdbx_description
1 polymer ?
#
loop_
_entity_poly.entity_id
_entity_poly.type
_entity_poly.pdbx_seq_one_letter_code
_entity_poly.pdbx_strand_id
1 'polypeptide(L)'
;MWRSSRRLPHVHPIYPNVPEQPEIMVLDTALTDVRDNAIWHTDVTFLPTPAMGAVLSAKQLPAYGGDTLWASGIAAFEALSRALQILLDGLTATHDFTRSFPVERFGSTAQDLARWEETRRRNPPLSHPVIRTHPVSGRKALFVNDGFTSRVNELEPAESEAILKLLFAHATRPEFTIRWRWQENDVAMWDNRVTQHYAVDDYRPQRRVMHRATILGDVPF
;
A
#
# COMPACT_ATOMS: atom_id res chain seq x y z
N MET A 1 -0.27 -20.02 -28.80
CA MET A 1 1.19 -19.93 -28.61
C MET A 1 1.47 -18.71 -27.74
N TRP A 2 1.45 -18.87 -26.41
CA TRP A 2 1.59 -17.75 -25.46
C TRP A 2 3.06 -17.34 -25.37
N ARG A 3 3.46 -16.26 -26.05
CA ARG A 3 4.73 -15.59 -25.79
C ARG A 3 4.58 -14.74 -24.53
N SER A 4 4.73 -15.36 -23.37
CA SER A 4 4.94 -14.64 -22.10
C SER A 4 6.28 -13.90 -22.21
N SER A 5 6.24 -12.57 -22.27
CA SER A 5 7.41 -11.79 -21.86
C SER A 5 7.60 -12.09 -20.37
N ARG A 6 8.71 -12.77 -20.02
CA ARG A 6 9.08 -13.04 -18.64
C ARG A 6 9.42 -11.70 -17.97
N ARG A 7 8.42 -10.96 -17.51
CA ARG A 7 8.65 -9.86 -16.57
C ARG A 7 8.98 -10.52 -15.24
N LEU A 8 10.25 -10.48 -14.86
CA LEU A 8 10.69 -10.90 -13.54
C LEU A 8 9.98 -10.04 -12.47
N PRO A 9 9.70 -10.60 -11.28
CA PRO A 9 9.15 -9.83 -10.17
C PRO A 9 10.08 -8.66 -9.79
N HIS A 10 9.52 -7.66 -9.12
CA HIS A 10 10.25 -6.46 -8.74
C HIS A 10 11.35 -6.76 -7.69
N VAL A 11 12.57 -6.30 -7.95
CA VAL A 11 13.67 -6.27 -6.96
C VAL A 11 13.59 -4.98 -6.16
N HIS A 12 13.41 -5.08 -4.84
CA HIS A 12 13.29 -3.89 -4.00
C HIS A 12 14.64 -3.15 -3.85
N PRO A 13 14.73 -1.83 -4.10
CA PRO A 13 16.01 -1.12 -4.14
C PRO A 13 16.64 -0.82 -2.76
N ILE A 14 15.85 -0.89 -1.68
CA ILE A 14 16.27 -0.50 -0.32
C ILE A 14 16.34 -1.68 0.66
N TYR A 15 15.28 -2.48 0.77
CA TYR A 15 15.24 -3.61 1.72
C TYR A 15 16.18 -4.76 1.35
N PRO A 16 16.71 -5.49 2.36
CA PRO A 16 17.46 -6.71 2.14
C PRO A 16 16.67 -7.73 1.30
N ASN A 17 17.39 -8.53 0.53
CA ASN A 17 16.83 -9.58 -0.30
C ASN A 17 17.55 -10.91 -0.06
N VAL A 18 16.96 -12.00 -0.57
CA VAL A 18 17.65 -13.29 -0.60
C VAL A 18 18.74 -13.22 -1.67
N PRO A 19 20.03 -13.45 -1.35
CA PRO A 19 21.13 -13.26 -2.32
C PRO A 19 20.99 -14.07 -3.60
N GLU A 20 20.49 -15.31 -3.48
CA GLU A 20 20.29 -16.23 -4.61
C GLU A 20 19.00 -15.94 -5.38
N GLN A 21 18.08 -15.16 -4.80
CA GLN A 21 16.79 -14.80 -5.40
C GLN A 21 16.42 -13.35 -5.03
N PRO A 22 17.05 -12.35 -5.68
CA PRO A 22 16.94 -10.94 -5.28
C PRO A 22 15.53 -10.36 -5.42
N GLU A 23 14.64 -11.02 -6.15
CA GLU A 23 13.22 -10.67 -6.25
C GLU A 23 12.43 -10.95 -4.96
N ILE A 24 13.02 -11.72 -4.03
CA ILE A 24 12.44 -11.98 -2.71
C ILE A 24 13.04 -11.00 -1.71
N MET A 25 12.23 -10.04 -1.32
CA MET A 25 12.52 -9.10 -0.24
C MET A 25 12.37 -9.79 1.13
N VAL A 26 13.31 -9.53 2.02
CA VAL A 26 13.31 -10.02 3.41
C VAL A 26 12.87 -8.89 4.34
N LEU A 27 11.74 -9.09 5.01
CA LEU A 27 11.21 -8.19 6.03
C LEU A 27 11.48 -8.80 7.40
N ASP A 28 12.60 -8.41 8.02
CA ASP A 28 13.03 -8.89 9.33
C ASP A 28 13.06 -7.74 10.33
N THR A 29 12.26 -7.83 11.39
CA THR A 29 12.19 -6.79 12.42
C THR A 29 13.49 -6.61 13.21
N ALA A 30 14.42 -7.57 13.15
CA ALA A 30 15.76 -7.40 13.72
C ALA A 30 16.66 -6.48 12.87
N LEU A 31 16.35 -6.32 11.58
CA LEU A 31 17.12 -5.53 10.62
C LEU A 31 16.41 -4.24 10.21
N THR A 32 15.10 -4.17 10.39
CA THR A 32 14.25 -3.12 9.82
C THR A 32 13.13 -2.76 10.79
N ASP A 33 13.00 -1.47 11.09
CA ASP A 33 11.81 -0.98 11.79
C ASP A 33 10.61 -0.95 10.83
N VAL A 34 9.51 -1.58 11.25
CA VAL A 34 8.30 -1.78 10.45
C VAL A 34 7.10 -0.98 10.97
N ARG A 35 7.32 0.00 11.86
CA ARG A 35 6.27 0.89 12.41
C ARG A 35 5.34 1.46 11.37
N ASP A 36 5.88 1.81 10.21
CA ASP A 36 5.15 2.48 9.13
C ASP A 36 4.22 1.56 8.35
N ASN A 37 4.17 0.27 8.70
CA ASN A 37 3.17 -0.65 8.18
C ASN A 37 1.89 -0.66 9.03
N ALA A 38 1.90 0.00 10.20
CA ALA A 38 0.74 0.15 11.10
C ALA A 38 -0.11 1.38 10.74
N ILE A 39 -0.30 1.60 9.44
CA ILE A 39 -1.20 2.58 8.82
C ILE A 39 -1.89 1.89 7.64
N TRP A 40 -3.16 2.22 7.39
CA TRP A 40 -3.88 1.65 6.25
C TRP A 40 -3.31 2.18 4.94
N HIS A 41 -2.82 1.28 4.09
CA HIS A 41 -2.19 1.66 2.84
C HIS A 41 -2.41 0.65 1.73
N THR A 42 -2.34 1.14 0.50
CA THR A 42 -2.12 0.35 -0.71
C THR A 42 -0.67 0.55 -1.11
N ASP A 43 0.05 -0.53 -1.45
CA ASP A 43 1.49 -0.45 -1.70
C ASP A 43 1.83 0.52 -2.83
N VAL A 44 2.79 1.41 -2.56
CA VAL A 44 3.50 2.26 -3.53
C VAL A 44 2.59 3.01 -4.51
N THR A 45 1.42 3.47 -4.04
CA THR A 45 0.50 4.26 -4.89
C THR A 45 1.07 5.62 -5.33
N PHE A 46 2.17 6.07 -4.75
CA PHE A 46 2.93 7.23 -5.23
C PHE A 46 3.76 6.94 -6.50
N LEU A 47 3.73 5.72 -7.04
CA LEU A 47 4.34 5.36 -8.32
C LEU A 47 3.30 5.43 -9.46
N PRO A 48 3.73 5.71 -10.72
CA PRO A 48 2.84 5.72 -11.88
C PRO A 48 2.20 4.36 -12.17
N THR A 49 2.90 3.29 -11.82
CA THR A 49 2.44 1.90 -11.97
C THR A 49 2.56 1.19 -10.62
N PRO A 50 1.62 1.42 -9.68
CA PRO A 50 1.64 0.74 -8.38
C PRO A 50 1.67 -0.77 -8.54
N ALA A 51 2.15 -1.50 -7.54
CA ALA A 51 2.22 -2.96 -7.61
C ALA A 51 0.85 -3.57 -7.95
N MET A 52 0.83 -4.60 -8.80
CA MET A 52 -0.38 -5.38 -9.07
C MET A 52 -0.84 -6.11 -7.81
N GLY A 53 0.13 -6.65 -7.06
CA GLY A 53 -0.11 -7.49 -5.91
C GLY A 53 1.23 -7.96 -5.36
N ALA A 54 1.16 -8.76 -4.30
CA ALA A 54 2.33 -9.40 -3.76
C ALA A 54 1.97 -10.77 -3.19
N VAL A 55 3.02 -11.58 -3.06
CA VAL A 55 3.00 -12.86 -2.35
C VAL A 55 3.89 -12.72 -1.13
N LEU A 56 3.35 -13.03 0.04
CA LEU A 56 4.04 -12.89 1.32
C LEU A 56 4.05 -14.24 2.03
N SER A 57 5.22 -14.69 2.47
CA SER A 57 5.42 -15.95 3.18
C SER A 57 5.91 -15.69 4.60
N ALA A 58 5.22 -16.25 5.59
CA ALA A 58 5.64 -16.19 7.00
C ALA A 58 6.79 -17.16 7.26
N LYS A 59 7.92 -16.66 7.74
CA LYS A 59 9.12 -17.47 8.01
C LYS A 59 9.37 -17.69 9.49
N GLN A 60 9.19 -16.64 10.28
CA GLN A 60 9.33 -16.69 11.73
C GLN A 60 8.32 -15.70 12.32
N LEU A 61 7.58 -16.14 13.33
CA LEU A 61 6.53 -15.32 13.94
C LEU A 61 6.73 -15.17 15.46
N PRO A 62 6.17 -14.10 16.06
CA PRO A 62 5.96 -14.03 17.51
C PRO A 62 4.98 -15.13 17.96
N ALA A 63 4.92 -15.39 19.27
CA ALA A 63 3.98 -16.37 19.82
C ALA A 63 2.50 -15.99 19.54
N TYR A 64 2.21 -14.68 19.49
CA TYR A 64 0.95 -14.09 19.08
C TYR A 64 1.17 -12.62 18.68
N GLY A 65 0.15 -12.00 18.08
CA GLY A 65 0.24 -10.63 17.54
C GLY A 65 0.86 -10.60 16.14
N GLY A 66 0.93 -9.42 15.54
CA GLY A 66 1.41 -9.24 14.16
C GLY A 66 0.41 -9.68 13.10
N ASP A 67 -0.89 -9.65 13.44
CA ASP A 67 -1.98 -9.91 12.52
C ASP A 67 -1.92 -8.92 11.33
N THR A 68 -2.49 -9.32 10.20
CA THR A 68 -2.63 -8.43 9.04
C THR A 68 -4.09 -8.33 8.64
N LEU A 69 -4.56 -7.10 8.45
CA LEU A 69 -5.89 -6.82 7.95
C LEU A 69 -5.83 -6.45 6.48
N TRP A 70 -6.86 -6.80 5.73
CA TRP A 70 -7.10 -6.29 4.38
C TRP A 70 -8.48 -5.68 4.30
N ALA A 71 -8.61 -4.58 3.57
CA ALA A 71 -9.86 -3.89 3.27
C ALA A 71 -10.16 -3.98 1.77
N SER A 72 -11.40 -4.31 1.40
CA SER A 72 -11.84 -4.32 0.01
C SER A 72 -12.30 -2.93 -0.44
N GLY A 73 -11.53 -2.30 -1.34
CA GLY A 73 -11.93 -1.04 -1.96
C GLY A 73 -13.17 -1.18 -2.86
N ILE A 74 -13.44 -2.39 -3.37
CA ILE A 74 -14.65 -2.66 -4.14
C ILE A 74 -15.88 -2.66 -3.23
N ALA A 75 -15.87 -3.44 -2.16
CA ALA A 75 -17.00 -3.49 -1.21
C ALA A 75 -17.25 -2.11 -0.59
N ALA A 76 -16.18 -1.38 -0.25
CA ALA A 76 -16.28 -0.02 0.24
C ALA A 76 -16.93 0.94 -0.78
N PHE A 77 -16.59 0.84 -2.07
CA PHE A 77 -17.23 1.64 -3.12
C PHE A 77 -18.71 1.29 -3.31
N GLU A 78 -19.02 -0.01 -3.42
CA GLU A 78 -20.40 -0.52 -3.59
C GLU A 78 -21.32 -0.08 -2.43
N ALA A 79 -20.78 0.07 -1.22
CA ALA A 79 -21.50 0.48 -0.02
C ALA A 79 -21.67 2.00 0.16
N LEU A 80 -21.05 2.84 -0.69
CA LEU A 80 -21.30 4.28 -0.66
C LEU A 80 -22.72 4.59 -1.13
N SER A 81 -23.30 5.67 -0.61
CA SER A 81 -24.56 6.18 -1.15
C SER A 81 -24.40 6.55 -2.63
N ARG A 82 -25.48 6.43 -3.41
CA ARG A 82 -25.42 6.71 -4.85
C ARG A 82 -24.92 8.13 -5.16
N ALA A 83 -25.27 9.11 -4.33
CA ALA A 83 -24.80 10.49 -4.49
C ALA A 83 -23.27 10.61 -4.34
N LEU A 84 -22.69 9.92 -3.35
CA LEU A 84 -21.23 9.89 -3.17
C LEU A 84 -20.54 9.12 -4.29
N GLN A 85 -21.11 8.01 -4.76
CA GLN A 85 -20.56 7.31 -5.91
C GLN A 85 -20.49 8.22 -7.15
N ILE A 86 -21.55 8.99 -7.43
CA ILE A 86 -21.59 9.93 -8.56
C ILE A 86 -20.59 11.06 -8.37
N LEU A 87 -20.48 11.62 -7.17
CA LEU A 87 -19.53 12.70 -6.87
C LEU A 87 -18.08 12.28 -7.10
N LEU A 88 -17.72 11.06 -6.67
CA LEU A 88 -16.33 10.58 -6.67
C LEU A 88 -15.91 9.99 -8.02
N ASP A 89 -16.85 9.52 -8.83
CA ASP A 89 -16.57 8.93 -10.14
C ASP A 89 -16.01 9.98 -11.10
N GLY A 90 -14.76 9.79 -11.54
CA GLY A 90 -14.04 10.73 -12.39
C GLY A 90 -13.13 11.71 -11.64
N LEU A 91 -13.16 11.76 -10.31
CA LEU A 91 -12.20 12.56 -9.54
C LEU A 91 -10.82 11.89 -9.50
N THR A 92 -9.79 12.69 -9.31
CA THR A 92 -8.42 12.22 -9.13
C THR A 92 -7.88 12.62 -7.77
N ALA A 93 -6.92 11.86 -7.25
CA ALA A 93 -6.25 12.19 -5.99
C ALA A 93 -4.73 12.16 -6.15
N THR A 94 -4.06 13.10 -5.50
CA THR A 94 -2.61 13.15 -5.39
C THR A 94 -2.13 12.09 -4.39
N HIS A 95 -1.14 11.29 -4.81
CA HIS A 95 -0.41 10.35 -3.97
C HIS A 95 1.03 10.82 -3.79
N ASP A 96 1.47 10.89 -2.55
CA ASP A 96 2.78 11.41 -2.15
C ASP A 96 3.41 10.49 -1.10
N PHE A 97 4.62 10.00 -1.39
CA PHE A 97 5.35 9.13 -0.48
C PHE A 97 5.72 9.84 0.84
N THR A 98 5.85 11.17 0.84
CA THR A 98 6.25 11.95 2.03
C THR A 98 5.25 11.85 3.18
N ARG A 99 4.00 11.43 2.92
CA ARG A 99 3.00 11.16 3.97
C ARG A 99 3.39 9.99 4.89
N SER A 100 3.87 8.89 4.31
CA SER A 100 4.34 7.71 5.07
C SER A 100 5.85 7.74 5.34
N PHE A 101 6.60 8.57 4.62
CA PHE A 101 8.05 8.67 4.69
C PHE A 101 8.47 10.14 4.86
N PRO A 102 8.04 10.80 5.96
CA PRO A 102 8.39 12.20 6.20
C PRO A 102 9.88 12.31 6.52
N VAL A 103 10.45 13.51 6.38
CA VAL A 103 11.91 13.71 6.50
C VAL A 103 12.45 13.28 7.86
N GLU A 104 11.66 13.46 8.91
CA GLU A 104 11.96 13.09 10.29
C GLU A 104 12.20 11.58 10.46
N ARG A 105 11.70 10.75 9.52
CA ARG A 105 11.91 9.30 9.52
C ARG A 105 13.33 8.90 9.09
N PHE A 106 14.00 9.70 8.25
CA PHE A 106 15.29 9.31 7.67
C PHE A 106 16.48 9.67 8.56
N GLY A 107 16.26 10.50 9.58
CA GLY A 107 17.30 11.05 10.44
C GLY A 107 17.51 12.54 10.21
N SER A 108 18.38 13.14 11.03
CA SER A 108 18.63 14.59 11.02
C SER A 108 20.02 14.95 10.48
N THR A 109 20.78 13.99 9.94
CA THR A 109 22.09 14.28 9.37
C THR A 109 21.96 14.93 7.99
N ALA A 110 22.96 15.72 7.59
CA ALA A 110 22.97 16.34 6.26
C ALA A 110 22.91 15.28 5.13
N GLN A 111 23.49 14.10 5.35
CA GLN A 111 23.45 13.01 4.39
C GLN A 111 22.05 12.41 4.27
N ASP A 112 21.34 12.24 5.38
CA ASP A 112 19.97 11.72 5.39
C ASP A 112 19.01 12.69 4.70
N LEU A 113 19.16 13.99 4.98
CA LEU A 113 18.38 15.05 4.32
C LEU A 113 18.60 15.06 2.81
N ALA A 114 19.86 15.02 2.35
CA ALA A 114 20.18 14.97 0.93
C ALA A 114 19.62 13.71 0.24
N ARG A 115 19.67 12.56 0.91
CA ARG A 115 19.10 11.30 0.42
C ARG A 115 17.58 11.36 0.33
N TRP A 116 16.92 11.95 1.33
CA TRP A 116 15.48 12.15 1.32
C TRP A 116 15.04 13.10 0.21
N GLU A 117 15.72 14.24 0.04
CA GLU A 117 15.46 15.19 -1.04
C GLU A 117 15.64 14.56 -2.42
N GLU A 118 16.69 13.76 -2.61
CA GLU A 118 16.89 13.02 -3.85
C GLU A 118 15.74 12.02 -4.09
N THR A 119 15.31 11.30 -3.06
CA THR A 119 14.17 10.36 -3.14
C THR A 119 12.89 11.09 -3.53
N ARG A 120 12.64 12.27 -2.93
CA ARG A 120 11.51 13.12 -3.27
C ARG A 120 11.54 13.63 -4.70
N ARG A 121 12.72 14.02 -5.19
CA ARG A 121 12.89 14.45 -6.59
C ARG A 121 12.66 13.33 -7.59
N ARG A 122 13.02 12.09 -7.24
CA ARG A 122 12.80 10.90 -8.08
C ARG A 122 11.35 10.39 -8.03
N ASN A 123 10.62 10.69 -6.96
CA ASN A 123 9.23 10.28 -6.75
C ASN A 123 8.36 11.52 -6.48
N PRO A 124 8.21 12.43 -7.45
CA PRO A 124 7.35 13.59 -7.27
C PRO A 124 5.88 13.15 -7.08
N PRO A 125 5.06 13.95 -6.38
CA PRO A 125 3.63 13.66 -6.25
C PRO A 125 2.97 13.49 -7.63
N LEU A 126 2.06 12.53 -7.71
CA LEU A 126 1.33 12.22 -8.94
C LEU A 126 -0.12 11.87 -8.64
N SER A 127 -0.96 11.79 -9.67
CA SER A 127 -2.39 11.58 -9.51
C SER A 127 -2.85 10.22 -10.02
N HIS A 128 -3.79 9.63 -9.28
CA HIS A 128 -4.54 8.43 -9.67
C HIS A 128 -6.06 8.70 -9.55
N PRO A 129 -6.92 7.94 -10.22
CA PRO A 129 -8.37 8.04 -10.04
C PRO A 129 -8.77 7.70 -8.60
N VAL A 130 -9.71 8.47 -8.03
CA VAL A 130 -10.31 8.17 -6.71
C VAL A 130 -11.10 6.86 -6.77
N ILE A 131 -11.80 6.64 -7.88
CA ILE A 131 -12.50 5.40 -8.20
C ILE A 131 -11.76 4.71 -9.34
N ARG A 132 -11.00 3.67 -9.02
CA ARG A 132 -10.27 2.87 -10.00
C ARG A 132 -11.17 1.80 -10.61
N THR A 133 -11.04 1.59 -11.92
CA THR A 133 -11.55 0.39 -12.59
C THR A 133 -10.49 -0.70 -12.59
N HIS A 134 -10.82 -1.88 -12.05
CA HIS A 134 -9.88 -2.99 -12.03
C HIS A 134 -9.62 -3.49 -13.47
N PRO A 135 -8.36 -3.56 -13.94
CA PRO A 135 -8.02 -3.73 -15.36
C PRO A 135 -8.44 -5.08 -15.96
N VAL A 136 -8.64 -6.11 -15.12
CA VAL A 136 -9.10 -7.44 -15.56
C VAL A 136 -10.60 -7.65 -15.34
N SER A 137 -11.11 -7.45 -14.12
CA SER A 137 -12.50 -7.74 -13.77
C SER A 137 -13.50 -6.65 -14.13
N GLY A 138 -13.05 -5.43 -14.43
CA GLY A 138 -13.93 -4.28 -14.69
C GLY A 138 -14.66 -3.74 -13.46
N ARG A 139 -14.44 -4.30 -12.27
CA ARG A 139 -15.07 -3.83 -11.02
C ARG A 139 -14.49 -2.48 -10.60
N LYS A 140 -15.34 -1.58 -10.12
CA LYS A 140 -14.92 -0.28 -9.55
C LYS A 140 -14.53 -0.41 -8.08
N ALA A 141 -13.50 0.30 -7.66
CA ALA A 141 -13.01 0.30 -6.28
C ALA A 141 -12.58 1.70 -5.83
N LEU A 142 -12.77 2.01 -4.55
CA LEU A 142 -12.11 3.16 -3.92
C LEU A 142 -10.59 2.93 -3.94
N PHE A 143 -9.84 3.92 -4.44
CA PHE A 143 -8.39 3.85 -4.63
C PHE A 143 -7.65 5.03 -3.96
N VAL A 144 -8.15 5.44 -2.80
CA VAL A 144 -7.50 6.40 -1.90
C VAL A 144 -7.10 5.69 -0.60
N ASN A 145 -5.95 6.01 -0.02
CA ASN A 145 -5.47 5.40 1.23
C ASN A 145 -4.72 6.42 2.10
N ASP A 146 -4.79 6.26 3.42
CA ASP A 146 -4.25 7.23 4.38
C ASP A 146 -2.72 7.36 4.27
N GLY A 147 -2.05 6.23 3.99
CA GLY A 147 -0.60 6.17 3.84
C GLY A 147 -0.03 7.11 2.78
N PHE A 148 -0.72 7.30 1.65
CA PHE A 148 -0.15 8.04 0.51
C PHE A 148 -1.04 9.13 -0.08
N THR A 149 -2.37 9.04 0.05
CA THR A 149 -3.27 10.02 -0.59
C THR A 149 -3.29 11.32 0.20
N SER A 150 -2.91 12.43 -0.44
CA SER A 150 -2.80 13.75 0.20
C SER A 150 -3.92 14.72 -0.13
N ARG A 151 -4.51 14.62 -1.34
CA ARG A 151 -5.51 15.58 -1.81
C ARG A 151 -6.39 14.99 -2.91
N VAL A 152 -7.70 15.25 -2.88
CA VAL A 152 -8.60 15.10 -4.05
C VAL A 152 -8.47 16.37 -4.89
N ASN A 153 -8.11 16.22 -6.15
CA ASN A 153 -7.53 17.31 -6.92
C ASN A 153 -8.54 18.36 -7.35
N GLU A 154 -9.76 17.93 -7.64
CA GLU A 154 -10.86 18.74 -8.15
C GLU A 154 -11.69 19.43 -7.04
N LEU A 155 -11.37 19.17 -5.77
CA LEU A 155 -12.06 19.77 -4.62
C LEU A 155 -11.22 20.87 -3.97
N GLU A 156 -11.87 21.86 -3.36
CA GLU A 156 -11.16 22.85 -2.54
C GLU A 156 -10.43 22.15 -1.36
N PRO A 157 -9.32 22.70 -0.84
CA PRO A 157 -8.52 22.03 0.18
C PRO A 157 -9.33 21.52 1.39
N ALA A 158 -10.25 22.34 1.91
CA ALA A 158 -11.09 21.96 3.05
C ALA A 158 -12.11 20.85 2.69
N GLU A 159 -12.64 20.86 1.46
CA GLU A 159 -13.54 19.82 0.96
C GLU A 159 -12.80 18.50 0.75
N SER A 160 -11.61 18.55 0.16
CA SER A 160 -10.71 17.41 0.01
C SER A 160 -10.38 16.77 1.36
N GLU A 161 -10.02 17.57 2.36
CA GLU A 161 -9.72 17.06 3.70
C GLU A 161 -10.92 16.33 4.31
N ALA A 162 -12.11 16.95 4.26
CA ALA A 162 -13.34 16.36 4.76
C ALA A 162 -13.70 15.05 4.04
N ILE A 163 -13.59 15.03 2.72
CA ILE A 163 -13.87 13.84 1.89
C ILE A 163 -12.85 12.73 2.16
N LEU A 164 -11.54 13.01 2.18
CA LEU A 164 -10.54 11.99 2.46
C LEU A 164 -10.71 11.38 3.86
N LYS A 165 -10.98 12.21 4.88
CA LYS A 165 -11.26 11.71 6.23
C LYS A 165 -12.47 10.78 6.27
N LEU A 166 -13.55 11.13 5.57
CA LEU A 166 -14.72 10.27 5.41
C LEU A 166 -14.35 8.95 4.73
N LEU A 167 -13.63 9.00 3.61
CA LEU A 167 -13.30 7.83 2.81
C LEU A 167 -12.33 6.88 3.53
N PHE A 168 -11.34 7.41 4.25
CA PHE A 168 -10.41 6.59 5.05
C PHE A 168 -11.15 5.86 6.17
N ALA A 169 -12.03 6.56 6.90
CA ALA A 169 -12.84 5.94 7.94
C ALA A 169 -13.83 4.91 7.35
N HIS A 170 -14.49 5.23 6.23
CA HIS A 170 -15.45 4.33 5.59
C HIS A 170 -14.78 3.08 5.04
N ALA A 171 -13.70 3.21 4.27
CA ALA A 171 -13.06 2.09 3.60
C ALA A 171 -12.47 1.05 4.56
N THR A 172 -12.21 1.42 5.81
CA THR A 172 -11.57 0.58 6.84
C THR A 172 -12.56 0.05 7.88
N ARG A 173 -13.86 0.19 7.63
CA ARG A 173 -14.92 -0.36 8.45
C ARG A 173 -14.89 -1.90 8.52
N PRO A 174 -15.34 -2.51 9.62
CA PRO A 174 -15.38 -3.98 9.77
C PRO A 174 -16.09 -4.71 8.62
N GLU A 175 -17.14 -4.12 8.06
CA GLU A 175 -17.92 -4.70 6.96
C GLU A 175 -17.10 -4.97 5.69
N PHE A 176 -15.98 -4.26 5.51
CA PHE A 176 -15.15 -4.35 4.31
C PHE A 176 -13.79 -5.00 4.58
N THR A 177 -13.56 -5.45 5.83
CA THR A 177 -12.26 -5.95 6.25
C THR A 177 -12.29 -7.41 6.67
N ILE A 178 -11.12 -8.03 6.54
CA ILE A 178 -10.80 -9.30 7.19
C ILE A 178 -9.55 -9.10 8.05
N ARG A 179 -9.36 -9.98 9.04
CA ARG A 179 -8.16 -10.01 9.89
C ARG A 179 -7.56 -11.41 9.86
N TRP A 180 -6.33 -11.51 9.40
CA TRP A 180 -5.57 -12.76 9.33
C TRP A 180 -4.62 -12.87 10.51
N ARG A 181 -4.74 -13.97 11.25
CA ARG A 181 -3.76 -14.38 12.25
C ARG A 181 -2.80 -15.36 11.60
N TRP A 182 -1.55 -14.97 11.50
CA TRP A 182 -0.51 -15.74 10.82
C TRP A 182 -0.13 -17.00 11.59
N GLN A 183 0.19 -18.05 10.84
CA GLN A 183 0.98 -19.20 11.27
C GLN A 183 2.26 -19.30 10.44
N GLU A 184 3.30 -19.92 10.98
CA GLU A 184 4.54 -20.10 10.23
C GLU A 184 4.28 -20.94 8.98
N ASN A 185 4.94 -20.56 7.88
CA ASN A 185 4.76 -21.12 6.54
C ASN A 185 3.46 -20.74 5.82
N ASP A 186 2.58 -19.94 6.43
CA ASP A 186 1.47 -19.32 5.72
C ASP A 186 1.99 -18.54 4.50
N VAL A 187 1.16 -18.54 3.45
CA VAL A 187 1.34 -17.72 2.27
C VAL A 187 0.08 -16.90 2.04
N ALA A 188 0.22 -15.58 2.02
CA ALA A 188 -0.84 -14.68 1.56
C ALA A 188 -0.51 -14.17 0.16
N MET A 189 -1.54 -14.07 -0.68
CA MET A 189 -1.49 -13.38 -1.95
C MET A 189 -2.68 -12.43 -2.04
N TRP A 190 -2.43 -11.16 -2.33
CA TRP A 190 -3.49 -10.16 -2.44
C TRP A 190 -3.38 -9.35 -3.73
N ASP A 191 -4.52 -8.78 -4.12
CA ASP A 191 -4.62 -7.85 -5.22
C ASP A 191 -4.48 -6.42 -4.71
N ASN A 192 -3.31 -5.83 -4.89
CA ASN A 192 -3.00 -4.48 -4.45
C ASN A 192 -3.73 -3.42 -5.29
N ARG A 193 -4.37 -3.80 -6.41
CA ARG A 193 -5.10 -2.83 -7.25
C ARG A 193 -6.41 -2.39 -6.63
N VAL A 194 -6.97 -3.17 -5.71
CA VAL A 194 -8.33 -2.96 -5.16
C VAL A 194 -8.42 -3.24 -3.66
N THR A 195 -7.28 -3.36 -2.98
CA THR A 195 -7.23 -3.56 -1.53
C THR A 195 -6.27 -2.60 -0.85
N GLN A 196 -6.55 -2.31 0.42
CA GLN A 196 -5.59 -1.77 1.36
C GLN A 196 -5.28 -2.84 2.40
N HIS A 197 -4.16 -2.69 3.10
CA HIS A 197 -3.82 -3.54 4.22
C HIS A 197 -3.20 -2.77 5.39
N TYR A 198 -3.19 -3.42 6.54
CA TYR A 198 -2.70 -2.89 7.81
C TYR A 198 -1.96 -3.99 8.57
N ALA A 199 -0.70 -3.76 8.94
CA ALA A 199 0.05 -4.68 9.78
C ALA A 199 -0.06 -4.24 11.25
N VAL A 200 -0.67 -5.07 12.10
CA VAL A 200 -0.81 -4.76 13.53
C VAL A 200 0.55 -4.81 14.20
N ASP A 201 0.88 -3.76 14.94
CA ASP A 201 2.17 -3.58 15.61
C ASP A 201 2.06 -3.81 17.13
N ASP A 202 1.58 -5.00 17.50
CA ASP A 202 1.27 -5.43 18.88
C ASP A 202 2.17 -6.57 19.40
N TYR A 203 3.29 -6.85 18.73
CA TYR A 203 4.18 -7.98 19.03
C TYR A 203 5.61 -7.60 19.43
N ARG A 204 5.97 -6.31 19.38
CA ARG A 204 7.33 -5.86 19.71
C ARG A 204 7.67 -6.15 21.19
N PRO A 205 8.94 -6.51 21.50
CA PRO A 205 10.10 -6.59 20.59
C PRO A 205 10.31 -7.97 19.95
N GLN A 206 9.30 -8.85 19.93
CA GLN A 206 9.45 -10.21 19.39
C GLN A 206 9.81 -10.17 17.90
N ARG A 207 10.70 -11.06 17.47
CA ARG A 207 11.19 -11.09 16.09
C ARG A 207 10.12 -11.65 15.15
N ARG A 208 9.92 -10.98 14.01
CA ARG A 208 9.05 -11.41 12.92
C ARG A 208 9.79 -11.33 11.59
N VAL A 209 9.73 -12.40 10.81
CA VAL A 209 10.39 -12.52 9.51
C VAL A 209 9.39 -12.93 8.44
N MET A 210 9.26 -12.11 7.40
CA MET A 210 8.44 -12.39 6.22
C MET A 210 9.26 -12.28 4.94
N HIS A 211 8.98 -13.13 3.96
CA HIS A 211 9.53 -13.02 2.61
C HIS A 211 8.46 -12.51 1.67
N ARG A 212 8.77 -11.47 0.89
CA ARG A 212 7.81 -10.83 -0.03
C ARG A 212 8.32 -10.83 -1.47
N ALA A 213 7.47 -11.27 -2.39
CA ALA A 213 7.66 -11.07 -3.82
C ALA A 213 6.60 -10.09 -4.34
N THR A 214 7.01 -9.06 -5.08
CA THR A 214 6.10 -8.01 -5.59
C THR A 214 5.89 -8.18 -7.10
N ILE A 215 4.62 -8.18 -7.52
CA ILE A 215 4.21 -8.30 -8.91
C ILE A 215 4.03 -6.88 -9.48
N LEU A 216 4.72 -6.58 -10.59
CA LEU A 216 4.62 -5.30 -11.27
C LEU A 216 3.19 -5.04 -11.76
N GLY A 217 2.71 -3.81 -11.59
CA GLY A 217 1.38 -3.40 -12.07
C GLY A 217 1.42 -2.52 -13.32
N ASP A 218 0.30 -1.85 -13.53
CA ASP A 218 -0.04 -0.99 -14.65
C ASP A 218 -0.55 0.37 -14.15
N VAL A 219 -0.80 1.29 -15.10
CA VAL A 219 -1.32 2.63 -14.79
C VAL A 219 -2.80 2.50 -14.38
N PRO A 220 -3.20 2.98 -13.18
CA PRO A 220 -4.59 3.03 -12.78
C PRO A 220 -5.44 3.94 -13.69
N PHE A 221 -6.69 3.54 -13.95
CA PHE A 221 -7.68 4.28 -14.75
C PHE A 221 -9.09 4.10 -14.19
#